data_AF-A0A9P8UJG1-F1
#
_entry.id   AF-A0A9P8UJG1-F1
#
_cell.length_a   1.000
_cell.length_b   1.000
_cell.length_c   1.000
_cell.angle_alpha   90.00
_cell.angle_beta   90.00
_cell.angle_gamma   90.00
#
_symmetry.space_group_name_H-M   'P 1'
#
loop_
_entity.id
_entity.type
_entity.pdbx_description
1 polymer ?
#
loop_
_entity_poly.entity_id
_entity_poly.type
_entity_poly.pdbx_seq_one_letter_code
_entity_poly.pdbx_strand_id
1 'polypeptide(L)'
;MRRLTQKKFLIAENFSSWPDLHLPDGINLRDIAMTPASSHRCPRQVVAIDCEMVAVGSGRFEGGKEKERNELAQLCAVDVLTGVVLIDKLVLPREKVLNWNTRYSGVSYPKICAARESGRLLRGWQAARAELLSFIDVNTIIVGHAVENDLHILRIAHSKIVDTSIQTAEAVYGDTERLGRTWGLKELAKSLPGLFVQVEKKKGHDCVEDTLATREIALWCLNHHPELAEWATRMRVELENKRVEREKKKEEDRKKTEAQNEVPAGQGWPQIPLPPLGFELSQGTSDNLNQLDASY
;
A
#
# COMPACT_ATOMS: atom_id res chain seq x y z
N MET A 1 21.16 -13.01 -13.05
CA MET A 1 20.48 -12.46 -11.83
C MET A 1 19.41 -11.49 -12.28
N ARG A 2 18.14 -11.92 -12.33
CA ARG A 2 17.00 -11.00 -12.47
C ARG A 2 16.81 -10.34 -11.11
N ARG A 3 17.17 -9.06 -10.95
CA ARG A 3 16.96 -8.30 -9.69
C ARG A 3 15.48 -8.41 -9.30
N LEU A 4 15.15 -8.57 -8.02
CA LEU A 4 13.75 -8.75 -7.57
C LEU A 4 12.86 -7.57 -7.98
N THR A 5 13.44 -6.39 -8.26
CA THR A 5 12.73 -5.29 -8.91
C THR A 5 11.97 -5.75 -10.15
N GLN A 6 12.53 -6.60 -11.01
CA GLN A 6 11.84 -7.11 -12.21
C GLN A 6 10.78 -8.19 -11.92
N LYS A 7 10.89 -8.91 -10.80
CA LYS A 7 9.96 -10.00 -10.45
C LYS A 7 8.60 -9.49 -9.97
N LYS A 8 8.52 -8.27 -9.45
CA LYS A 8 7.28 -7.69 -8.90
C LYS A 8 6.46 -6.86 -9.89
N PHE A 9 7.02 -6.47 -11.03
CA PHE A 9 6.31 -5.66 -12.01
C PHE A 9 5.80 -6.50 -13.18
N LEU A 10 4.71 -6.03 -13.77
CA LEU A 10 4.18 -6.54 -15.02
C LEU A 10 5.20 -6.32 -16.14
N ILE A 11 5.88 -7.39 -16.57
CA ILE A 11 6.77 -7.41 -17.72
C ILE A 11 6.22 -8.33 -18.81
N ALA A 12 6.54 -8.04 -20.07
CA ALA A 12 6.10 -8.78 -21.26
C ALA A 12 6.25 -10.30 -21.14
N GLU A 13 7.38 -10.74 -20.58
CA GLU A 13 7.73 -12.15 -20.41
C GLU A 13 6.86 -12.88 -19.37
N ASN A 14 6.22 -12.15 -18.46
CA ASN A 14 5.45 -12.70 -17.34
C ASN A 14 3.93 -12.54 -17.52
N PHE A 15 3.47 -11.98 -18.64
CA PHE A 15 2.06 -11.64 -18.85
C PHE A 15 1.14 -12.86 -18.96
N SER A 16 1.68 -14.02 -19.28
CA SER A 16 0.95 -15.26 -19.55
C SER A 16 1.14 -16.37 -18.51
N SER A 17 2.01 -16.19 -17.51
CA SER A 17 2.49 -17.31 -16.67
C SER A 17 2.37 -17.12 -15.16
N TRP A 18 1.62 -16.13 -14.67
CA TRP A 18 1.34 -15.99 -13.24
C TRP A 18 -0.08 -16.47 -12.91
N PRO A 19 -0.25 -17.58 -12.16
CA PRO A 19 -1.54 -17.97 -11.61
C PRO A 19 -2.10 -16.96 -10.58
N ASP A 20 -1.26 -16.05 -10.06
CA ASP A 20 -1.59 -15.12 -8.97
C ASP A 20 -1.46 -13.62 -9.34
N LEU A 21 -1.66 -13.24 -10.62
CA LEU A 21 -1.64 -11.82 -10.99
C LEU A 21 -2.82 -11.07 -10.33
N HIS A 22 -2.55 -10.41 -9.22
CA HIS A 22 -3.54 -9.58 -8.54
C HIS A 22 -3.62 -8.21 -9.20
N LEU A 23 -4.61 -8.04 -10.08
CA LEU A 23 -4.97 -6.72 -10.58
C LEU A 23 -5.88 -6.02 -9.56
N PRO A 24 -5.61 -4.75 -9.21
CA PRO A 24 -6.55 -3.95 -8.44
C PRO A 24 -7.95 -3.94 -9.06
N ASP A 25 -8.96 -3.78 -8.21
CA ASP A 25 -10.35 -3.70 -8.65
C ASP A 25 -10.56 -2.59 -9.70
N GLY A 26 -11.24 -2.93 -10.81
CA GLY A 26 -11.49 -1.99 -11.92
C GLY A 26 -10.34 -1.85 -12.92
N ILE A 27 -9.31 -2.68 -12.82
CA ILE A 27 -8.26 -2.82 -13.83
C ILE A 27 -8.52 -4.06 -14.68
N ASN A 28 -8.71 -3.89 -15.99
CA ASN A 28 -8.78 -5.03 -16.91
C ASN A 28 -7.40 -5.32 -17.49
N LEU A 29 -7.03 -6.61 -17.57
CA LEU A 29 -5.77 -7.04 -18.17
C LEU A 29 -5.60 -6.53 -19.61
N ARG A 30 -6.69 -6.42 -20.37
CA ARG A 30 -6.69 -5.92 -21.76
C ARG A 30 -6.35 -4.44 -21.88
N ASP A 31 -6.53 -3.67 -20.80
CA ASP A 31 -6.21 -2.25 -20.80
C ASP A 31 -4.71 -2.00 -20.63
N ILE A 32 -3.97 -2.98 -20.10
CA ILE A 32 -2.54 -2.87 -19.84
C ILE A 32 -1.78 -2.95 -21.17
N ALA A 33 -0.95 -1.94 -21.43
CA ALA A 33 -0.12 -1.87 -22.62
C ALA A 33 1.36 -1.88 -22.23
N MET A 34 2.19 -2.53 -23.05
CA MET A 34 3.63 -2.39 -22.95
C MET A 34 4.08 -0.99 -23.37
N THR A 35 5.18 -0.50 -22.81
CA THR A 35 5.88 0.67 -23.36
C THR A 35 6.26 0.45 -24.82
N PRO A 36 6.20 1.50 -25.67
CA PRO A 36 6.42 1.36 -27.10
C PRO A 36 7.84 0.83 -27.39
N ALA A 37 7.96 0.14 -28.52
CA ALA A 37 9.28 -0.18 -29.07
C ALA A 37 10.08 1.10 -29.30
N SER A 38 11.41 0.97 -29.28
CA SER A 38 12.27 2.13 -29.48
C SER A 38 11.92 2.81 -30.81
N SER A 39 11.52 4.07 -30.73
CA SER A 39 11.07 4.85 -31.89
C SER A 39 12.18 5.79 -32.33
N HIS A 40 12.06 6.39 -33.52
CA HIS A 40 12.95 7.47 -33.99
C HIS A 40 12.79 8.79 -33.22
N ARG A 41 11.92 8.85 -32.20
CA ARG A 41 11.93 9.97 -31.23
C ARG A 41 13.16 9.80 -30.32
N CYS A 42 13.58 10.86 -29.63
CA CYS A 42 14.63 10.78 -28.62
C CYS A 42 13.99 10.55 -27.25
N PRO A 43 13.67 9.30 -26.84
CA PRO A 43 13.12 9.03 -25.53
C PRO A 43 14.13 9.43 -24.45
N ARG A 44 13.63 9.70 -23.25
CA ARG A 44 14.49 9.93 -22.10
C ARG A 44 15.15 8.62 -21.67
N GLN A 45 16.40 8.70 -21.23
CA GLN A 45 17.14 7.53 -20.78
C GLN A 45 16.60 7.04 -19.43
N VAL A 46 16.30 7.95 -18.51
CA VAL A 46 15.84 7.64 -17.16
C VAL A 46 14.79 8.68 -16.72
N VAL A 47 13.61 8.22 -16.31
CA VAL A 47 12.49 9.08 -15.90
C VAL A 47 11.96 8.64 -14.55
N ALA A 48 11.87 9.59 -13.61
CA ALA A 48 11.18 9.38 -12.35
C ALA A 48 9.70 9.70 -12.51
N ILE A 49 8.82 8.89 -11.95
CA ILE A 49 7.37 9.12 -11.98
C ILE A 49 6.77 9.02 -10.58
N ASP A 50 5.66 9.71 -10.41
CA ASP A 50 4.75 9.58 -9.27
C ASP A 50 3.32 9.91 -9.73
N CYS A 51 2.33 9.24 -9.15
CA CYS A 51 0.93 9.44 -9.45
C CYS A 51 0.12 9.68 -8.18
N GLU A 52 -0.78 10.65 -8.24
CA GLU A 52 -1.79 10.84 -7.21
C GLU A 52 -3.08 10.15 -7.61
N MET A 53 -3.69 9.43 -6.66
CA MET A 53 -4.92 8.69 -6.88
C MET A 53 -6.06 9.17 -5.98
N VAL A 54 -7.29 9.03 -6.47
CA VAL A 54 -8.53 9.35 -5.76
C VAL A 54 -9.46 8.15 -5.76
N ALA A 55 -10.35 8.08 -4.77
CA ALA A 55 -11.35 7.03 -4.70
C ALA A 55 -12.56 7.39 -5.59
N VAL A 56 -12.91 6.48 -6.48
CA VAL A 56 -14.04 6.59 -7.41
C VAL A 56 -15.02 5.44 -7.22
N GLY A 57 -16.26 5.69 -7.60
CA GLY A 57 -17.36 4.74 -7.53
C GLY A 57 -18.13 4.66 -8.85
N SER A 58 -18.67 3.47 -9.13
CA SER A 58 -19.49 3.20 -10.31
C SER A 58 -20.97 2.96 -9.98
N GLY A 59 -21.44 3.38 -8.80
CA GLY A 59 -22.80 3.15 -8.32
C GLY A 59 -23.09 1.69 -7.91
N ARG A 60 -22.06 0.83 -7.77
CA ARG A 60 -22.21 -0.55 -7.30
C ARG A 60 -22.07 -0.59 -5.79
N PHE A 61 -22.99 -1.24 -5.09
CA PHE A 61 -23.01 -1.33 -3.64
C PHE A 61 -22.69 -2.74 -3.16
N GLU A 62 -21.90 -2.84 -2.09
CA GLU A 62 -21.55 -4.09 -1.41
C GLU A 62 -21.54 -3.83 0.09
N GLY A 63 -22.26 -4.64 0.87
CA GLY A 63 -22.36 -4.44 2.33
C GLY A 63 -22.95 -3.08 2.75
N GLY A 64 -23.82 -2.48 1.93
CA GLY A 64 -24.46 -1.18 2.21
C GLY A 64 -23.59 0.04 1.93
N LYS A 65 -22.39 -0.12 1.35
CA LYS A 65 -21.53 0.98 0.90
C LYS A 65 -21.25 0.88 -0.58
N GLU A 66 -21.09 2.02 -1.25
CA GLU A 66 -20.63 2.03 -2.64
C GLU A 66 -19.20 1.49 -2.68
N LYS A 67 -18.94 0.54 -3.58
CA LYS A 67 -17.62 -0.06 -3.75
C LYS A 67 -16.68 0.98 -4.36
N GLU A 68 -15.67 1.35 -3.58
CA GLU A 68 -14.63 2.30 -3.99
C GLU A 68 -13.48 1.58 -4.71
N ARG A 69 -12.90 2.26 -5.69
CA ARG A 69 -11.63 1.88 -6.32
C ARG A 69 -10.76 3.11 -6.53
N ASN A 70 -9.46 2.93 -6.70
CA ASN A 70 -8.57 4.04 -7.01
C ASN A 70 -8.57 4.36 -8.50
N GLU A 71 -8.54 5.65 -8.84
CA GLU A 71 -8.32 6.14 -10.21
C GLU A 71 -7.31 7.31 -10.20
N LEU A 72 -6.58 7.46 -11.31
CA LEU A 72 -5.55 8.48 -11.48
C LEU A 72 -6.14 9.89 -11.46
N ALA A 73 -5.51 10.78 -10.69
CA ALA A 73 -5.91 12.18 -10.56
C ALA A 73 -4.78 13.18 -10.82
N GLN A 74 -3.52 12.78 -10.71
CA GLN A 74 -2.36 13.56 -11.15
C GLN A 74 -1.25 12.63 -11.60
N LEU A 75 -0.51 13.02 -12.62
CA LEU A 75 0.71 12.35 -13.07
C LEU A 75 1.87 13.37 -13.06
N CYS A 76 2.97 12.98 -12.46
CA CYS A 76 4.23 13.70 -12.53
C CYS A 76 5.33 12.83 -13.14
N ALA A 77 6.18 13.46 -13.94
CA ALA A 77 7.35 12.81 -14.51
C ALA A 77 8.51 13.80 -14.58
N VAL A 78 9.71 13.36 -14.17
CA VAL A 78 10.93 14.15 -14.16
C VAL A 78 12.04 13.40 -14.87
N ASP A 79 12.80 14.09 -15.72
CA ASP A 79 14.03 13.55 -16.28
C ASP A 79 15.08 13.42 -15.17
N VAL A 80 15.53 12.19 -14.89
CA VAL A 80 16.40 11.92 -13.74
C VAL A 80 17.77 12.55 -13.90
N LEU A 81 18.28 12.68 -15.11
CA LEU A 81 19.64 13.18 -15.34
C LEU A 81 19.69 14.71 -15.23
N THR A 82 18.68 15.40 -15.74
CA THR A 82 18.63 16.86 -15.81
C THR A 82 17.82 17.51 -14.68
N GLY A 83 16.92 16.78 -14.03
CA GLY A 83 15.97 17.31 -13.05
C GLY A 83 14.82 18.10 -13.66
N VAL A 84 14.70 18.14 -14.99
CA VAL A 84 13.63 18.86 -15.68
C VAL A 84 12.30 18.13 -15.48
N VAL A 85 11.28 18.87 -15.05
CA VAL A 85 9.88 18.38 -14.99
C VAL A 85 9.35 18.22 -16.41
N LEU A 86 9.06 16.97 -16.78
CA LEU A 86 8.51 16.60 -18.09
C LEU A 86 6.99 16.67 -18.08
N ILE A 87 6.37 16.17 -17.00
CA ILE A 87 4.93 16.14 -16.81
C ILE A 87 4.62 16.62 -15.39
N ASP A 88 3.68 17.55 -15.29
CA ASP A 88 2.94 17.91 -14.08
C ASP A 88 1.51 18.25 -14.53
N LYS A 89 0.66 17.23 -14.54
CA LYS A 89 -0.68 17.30 -15.13
C LYS A 89 -1.71 16.64 -14.23
N LEU A 90 -2.76 17.39 -13.94
CA LEU A 90 -3.97 16.85 -13.35
C LEU A 90 -4.73 16.02 -14.38
N VAL A 91 -5.38 14.97 -13.88
CA VAL A 91 -6.14 14.00 -14.67
C VAL A 91 -7.56 13.99 -14.13
N LEU A 92 -8.54 14.12 -15.01
CA LEU A 92 -9.94 13.94 -14.67
C LEU A 92 -10.25 12.43 -14.64
N PRO A 93 -10.63 11.85 -13.48
CA PRO A 93 -11.06 10.46 -13.42
C PRO A 93 -12.28 10.24 -14.32
N ARG A 94 -12.40 9.05 -14.90
CA ARG A 94 -13.51 8.70 -15.79
C ARG A 94 -14.80 8.48 -15.01
N GLU A 95 -14.66 8.09 -13.75
CA GLU A 95 -15.75 7.69 -12.88
C GLU A 95 -16.02 8.76 -11.82
N LYS A 96 -17.14 8.64 -11.12
CA LYS A 96 -17.53 9.63 -10.11
C LYS A 96 -16.56 9.55 -8.94
N VAL A 97 -15.88 10.65 -8.65
CA VAL A 97 -15.04 10.76 -7.45
C VAL A 97 -15.93 10.76 -6.21
N LEU A 98 -15.71 9.76 -5.35
CA LEU A 98 -16.36 9.64 -4.05
C LEU A 98 -15.54 10.32 -2.96
N ASN A 99 -14.21 10.20 -3.04
CA ASN A 99 -13.30 10.83 -2.09
C ASN A 99 -12.00 11.23 -2.78
N TRP A 100 -11.69 12.54 -2.72
CA TRP A 100 -10.47 13.10 -3.28
C TRP A 100 -9.21 12.68 -2.54
N ASN A 101 -9.32 12.17 -1.31
CA ASN A 101 -8.17 11.82 -0.46
C ASN A 101 -7.16 12.97 -0.36
N THR A 102 -7.60 14.23 -0.39
CA THR A 102 -6.74 15.43 -0.55
C THR A 102 -5.58 15.50 0.43
N ARG A 103 -5.74 14.94 1.64
CA ARG A 103 -4.65 14.83 2.64
C ARG A 103 -3.45 13.98 2.19
N TYR A 104 -3.67 13.10 1.22
CA TYR A 104 -2.67 12.25 0.59
C TYR A 104 -2.47 12.74 -0.83
N SER A 105 -3.53 12.81 -1.65
CA SER A 105 -3.41 13.11 -3.08
C SER A 105 -2.96 14.53 -3.42
N GLY A 106 -3.14 15.49 -2.51
CA GLY A 106 -3.02 16.93 -2.84
C GLY A 106 -4.03 17.44 -3.86
N VAL A 107 -4.88 16.59 -4.44
CA VAL A 107 -5.88 16.94 -5.46
C VAL A 107 -7.19 17.34 -4.79
N SER A 108 -7.86 18.33 -5.36
CA SER A 108 -9.17 18.78 -4.93
C SER A 108 -10.04 19.16 -6.13
N TYR A 109 -11.36 19.16 -5.94
CA TYR A 109 -12.29 19.57 -7.00
C TYR A 109 -11.99 20.99 -7.55
N PRO A 110 -11.71 22.02 -6.72
CA PRO A 110 -11.29 23.33 -7.23
C PRO A 110 -10.03 23.28 -8.11
N LYS A 111 -9.02 22.48 -7.74
CA LYS A 111 -7.80 22.30 -8.57
C LYS A 111 -8.17 21.70 -9.94
N ILE A 112 -9.07 20.73 -9.99
CA ILE A 112 -9.55 20.13 -11.24
C ILE A 112 -10.30 21.15 -12.11
N CYS A 113 -11.17 21.99 -11.52
CA CYS A 113 -11.87 23.05 -12.24
C CYS A 113 -10.89 24.07 -12.84
N ALA A 114 -9.93 24.56 -12.05
CA ALA A 114 -8.91 25.49 -12.52
C ALA A 114 -8.03 24.89 -13.63
N ALA A 115 -7.68 23.60 -13.53
CA ALA A 115 -6.94 22.88 -14.58
C ALA A 115 -7.77 22.73 -15.87
N ARG A 116 -9.09 22.56 -15.76
CA ARG A 116 -10.00 22.51 -16.90
C ARG A 116 -10.05 23.84 -17.62
N GLU A 117 -10.22 24.93 -16.87
CA GLU A 117 -10.31 26.30 -17.39
C GLU A 117 -9.01 26.74 -18.07
N SER A 118 -7.86 26.33 -17.54
CA SER A 118 -6.54 26.61 -18.12
C SER A 118 -6.12 25.65 -19.24
N GLY A 119 -6.97 24.68 -19.62
CA GLY A 119 -6.66 23.70 -20.67
C GLY A 119 -5.52 22.73 -20.33
N ARG A 120 -5.16 22.60 -19.04
CA ARG A 120 -4.06 21.73 -18.57
C ARG A 120 -4.53 20.36 -18.07
N LEU A 121 -5.83 20.10 -18.07
CA LEU A 121 -6.44 18.87 -17.58
C LEU A 121 -6.43 17.75 -18.62
N LEU A 122 -5.84 16.60 -18.27
CA LEU A 122 -5.94 15.38 -19.07
C LEU A 122 -7.24 14.63 -18.74
N ARG A 123 -7.76 13.85 -19.68
CA ARG A 123 -9.03 13.11 -19.51
C ARG A 123 -8.77 11.61 -19.37
N GLY A 124 -8.92 11.11 -18.15
CA GLY A 124 -8.72 9.71 -17.82
C GLY A 124 -7.27 9.25 -17.90
N TRP A 125 -7.03 8.04 -17.40
CA TRP A 125 -5.71 7.42 -17.39
C TRP A 125 -5.15 7.19 -18.81
N GLN A 126 -5.98 7.03 -19.84
CA GLN A 126 -5.49 6.86 -21.22
C GLN A 126 -4.72 8.07 -21.73
N ALA A 127 -5.22 9.28 -21.47
CA ALA A 127 -4.56 10.51 -21.90
C ALA A 127 -3.24 10.72 -21.13
N ALA A 128 -3.24 10.46 -19.83
CA ALA A 128 -2.03 10.51 -19.00
C ALA A 128 -0.99 9.48 -19.44
N ARG A 129 -1.40 8.25 -19.73
CA ARG A 129 -0.52 7.23 -20.30
C ARG A 129 0.07 7.69 -21.63
N ALA A 130 -0.75 8.19 -22.56
CA ALA A 130 -0.27 8.65 -23.86
C ALA A 130 0.78 9.77 -23.73
N GLU A 131 0.56 10.70 -22.79
CA GLU A 131 1.53 11.75 -22.47
C GLU A 131 2.86 11.15 -21.96
N LEU A 132 2.81 10.23 -20.99
CA LEU A 132 4.01 9.57 -20.47
C LEU A 132 4.78 8.79 -21.55
N LEU A 133 4.06 8.01 -22.37
CA LEU A 133 4.64 7.23 -23.47
C LEU A 133 5.24 8.09 -24.59
N SER A 134 5.00 9.41 -24.59
CA SER A 134 5.72 10.33 -25.49
C SER A 134 7.17 10.59 -25.07
N PHE A 135 7.49 10.35 -23.78
CA PHE A 135 8.83 10.53 -23.21
C PHE A 135 9.58 9.21 -22.97
N ILE A 136 8.88 8.08 -22.88
CA ILE A 136 9.45 6.78 -22.50
C ILE A 136 9.25 5.71 -23.57
N ASP A 137 10.22 4.81 -23.70
CA ASP A 137 10.13 3.59 -24.52
C ASP A 137 10.54 2.35 -23.72
N VAL A 138 10.63 1.19 -24.38
CA VAL A 138 11.11 -0.06 -23.76
C VAL A 138 12.54 0.01 -23.21
N ASN A 139 13.32 1.01 -23.61
CA ASN A 139 14.71 1.19 -23.20
C ASN A 139 14.91 2.20 -22.08
N THR A 140 13.97 3.13 -21.89
CA THR A 140 13.93 4.04 -20.75
C THR A 140 13.92 3.26 -19.44
N ILE A 141 14.64 3.75 -18.42
CA ILE A 141 14.52 3.25 -17.04
C ILE A 141 13.50 4.11 -16.30
N ILE A 142 12.46 3.47 -15.73
CA ILE A 142 11.50 4.15 -14.85
C ILE A 142 12.01 4.08 -13.41
N VAL A 143 12.06 5.22 -12.73
CA VAL A 143 12.37 5.33 -11.31
C VAL A 143 11.07 5.69 -10.56
N GLY A 144 10.80 5.03 -9.45
CA GLY A 144 9.61 5.29 -8.64
C GLY A 144 9.78 4.86 -7.18
N HIS A 145 8.75 5.10 -6.37
CA HIS A 145 8.69 4.63 -4.99
C HIS A 145 7.39 3.84 -4.77
N ALA A 146 7.50 2.52 -4.57
CA ALA A 146 6.34 1.62 -4.59
C ALA A 146 5.53 1.74 -5.89
N VAL A 147 6.25 1.77 -7.02
CA VAL A 147 5.78 2.20 -8.36
C VAL A 147 4.76 1.24 -8.99
N GLU A 148 4.51 0.10 -8.36
CA GLU A 148 3.52 -0.88 -8.78
C GLU A 148 2.13 -0.24 -8.88
N ASN A 149 1.76 0.60 -7.91
CA ASN A 149 0.47 1.28 -7.90
C ASN A 149 0.34 2.27 -9.08
N ASP A 150 1.40 3.01 -9.37
CA ASP A 150 1.49 3.95 -10.48
C ASP A 150 1.35 3.24 -11.83
N LEU A 151 2.10 2.16 -12.03
CA LEU A 151 2.04 1.37 -13.27
C LEU A 151 0.68 0.70 -13.46
N HIS A 152 0.09 0.19 -12.37
CA HIS A 152 -1.27 -0.31 -12.39
C HIS A 152 -2.26 0.78 -12.79
N ILE A 153 -2.24 1.96 -12.16
CA ILE A 153 -3.20 3.02 -12.46
C ILE A 153 -3.04 3.58 -13.88
N LEU A 154 -1.81 3.64 -14.38
CA LEU A 154 -1.48 4.03 -15.75
C LEU A 154 -1.74 2.93 -16.77
N ARG A 155 -1.95 1.67 -16.34
CA ARG A 155 -2.11 0.50 -17.20
C ARG A 155 -0.89 0.29 -18.11
N ILE A 156 0.30 0.33 -17.51
CA ILE A 156 1.59 0.17 -18.21
C ILE A 156 2.30 -1.09 -17.71
N ALA A 157 2.82 -1.88 -18.64
CA ALA A 157 3.79 -2.94 -18.37
C ALA A 157 5.18 -2.50 -18.86
N HIS A 158 6.18 -2.55 -17.98
CA HIS A 158 7.53 -2.06 -18.27
C HIS A 158 8.58 -2.86 -17.49
N SER A 159 9.74 -3.12 -18.11
CA SER A 159 10.73 -4.08 -17.58
C SER A 159 11.98 -3.46 -16.96
N LYS A 160 12.24 -2.18 -17.20
CA LYS A 160 13.43 -1.47 -16.70
C LYS A 160 13.01 -0.53 -15.58
N ILE A 161 12.89 -1.06 -14.37
CA ILE A 161 12.38 -0.32 -13.21
C ILE A 161 13.40 -0.30 -12.08
N VAL A 162 13.58 0.87 -11.49
CA VAL A 162 14.24 1.09 -10.20
C VAL A 162 13.18 1.59 -9.22
N ASP A 163 12.77 0.73 -8.31
CA ASP A 163 11.87 1.09 -7.22
C ASP A 163 12.68 1.33 -5.95
N THR A 164 12.68 2.57 -5.45
CA THR A 164 13.46 2.97 -4.27
C THR A 164 13.00 2.28 -2.99
N SER A 165 11.72 1.88 -2.89
CA SER A 165 11.20 1.12 -1.74
C SER A 165 11.75 -0.31 -1.74
N ILE A 166 11.89 -0.92 -2.91
CA ILE A 166 12.45 -2.26 -3.09
C ILE A 166 13.98 -2.22 -2.93
N GLN A 167 14.65 -1.28 -3.60
CA GLN A 167 16.11 -1.13 -3.56
C GLN A 167 16.63 -0.98 -2.13
N THR A 168 15.98 -0.13 -1.33
CA THR A 168 16.36 0.05 0.08
C THR A 168 16.01 -1.16 0.93
N ALA A 169 14.89 -1.83 0.67
CA ALA A 169 14.56 -3.08 1.35
C ALA A 169 15.53 -4.23 1.03
N GLU A 170 15.96 -4.37 -0.22
CA GLU A 170 17.01 -5.32 -0.63
C GLU A 170 18.33 -5.03 0.08
N ALA A 171 18.69 -3.76 0.29
CA ALA A 171 19.88 -3.41 1.08
C ALA A 171 19.76 -3.93 2.53
N VAL A 172 18.57 -3.86 3.13
CA VAL A 172 18.31 -4.35 4.50
C VAL A 172 18.22 -5.87 4.57
N TYR A 173 17.48 -6.53 3.69
CA TYR A 173 17.18 -7.96 3.82
C TYR A 173 18.06 -8.86 2.96
N GLY A 174 18.85 -8.29 2.05
CA GLY A 174 19.52 -9.04 0.99
C GLY A 174 18.56 -9.49 -0.12
N ASP A 175 19.09 -10.30 -1.04
CA ASP A 175 18.34 -10.89 -2.15
C ASP A 175 17.55 -12.11 -1.67
N THR A 176 16.44 -11.85 -0.96
CA THR A 176 15.53 -12.88 -0.44
C THR A 176 14.16 -12.78 -1.12
N GLU A 177 13.47 -13.91 -1.28
CA GLU A 177 12.17 -13.94 -1.98
C GLU A 177 11.06 -13.15 -1.27
N ARG A 178 11.20 -12.93 0.05
CA ARG A 178 10.24 -12.19 0.87
C ARG A 178 10.92 -11.01 1.53
N LEU A 179 10.70 -9.82 0.98
CA LEU A 179 11.02 -8.58 1.68
C LEU A 179 10.18 -8.48 2.95
N GLY A 180 10.80 -7.99 4.03
CA GLY A 180 10.11 -7.65 5.27
C GLY A 180 9.28 -6.38 5.14
N ARG A 181 9.51 -5.39 6.01
CA ARG A 181 8.88 -4.07 5.86
C ARG A 181 9.55 -3.29 4.74
N THR A 182 8.81 -2.45 4.03
CA THR A 182 9.40 -1.36 3.25
C THR A 182 9.38 -0.06 4.05
N TRP A 183 10.15 0.94 3.61
CA TRP A 183 10.20 2.27 4.20
C TRP A 183 9.49 3.24 3.26
N GLY A 184 8.67 4.13 3.82
CA GLY A 184 7.95 5.12 3.02
C GLY A 184 8.86 6.24 2.53
N LEU A 185 8.45 6.91 1.45
CA LEU A 185 9.22 7.97 0.78
C LEU A 185 9.75 9.02 1.76
N LYS A 186 8.88 9.54 2.63
CA LYS A 186 9.25 10.53 3.65
C LYS A 186 10.34 10.06 4.62
N GLU A 187 10.29 8.79 5.03
CA GLU A 187 11.29 8.21 5.94
C GLU A 187 12.63 8.03 5.24
N LEU A 188 12.62 7.57 3.98
CA LEU A 188 13.83 7.42 3.17
C LEU A 188 14.45 8.76 2.80
N ALA A 189 13.65 9.72 2.32
CA ALA A 189 14.09 11.07 1.98
C ALA A 189 14.84 11.71 3.14
N LYS A 190 14.30 11.58 4.36
CA LYS A 190 14.93 12.10 5.57
C LYS A 190 16.18 11.34 5.99
N SER A 191 16.16 10.01 5.93
CA SER A 191 17.22 9.17 6.51
C SER A 191 18.41 8.94 5.58
N LEU A 192 18.23 9.14 4.27
CA LEU A 192 19.26 8.93 3.25
C LEU A 192 19.83 10.28 2.76
N PRO A 193 19.20 11.03 1.84
CA PRO A 193 19.74 12.32 1.40
C PRO A 193 19.48 13.49 2.38
N GLY A 194 18.79 13.28 3.51
CA GLY A 194 18.52 14.34 4.49
C GLY A 194 17.42 15.33 4.07
N LEU A 195 16.54 14.93 3.14
CA LEU A 195 15.47 15.76 2.59
C LEU A 195 14.20 15.69 3.46
N PHE A 196 13.53 16.83 3.58
CA PHE A 196 12.26 16.95 4.28
C PHE A 196 11.13 17.17 3.29
N VAL A 197 10.33 16.14 3.06
CA VAL A 197 9.19 16.14 2.13
C VAL A 197 7.88 15.93 2.88
N GLN A 198 6.76 16.30 2.25
CA GLN A 198 5.42 16.14 2.82
C GLN A 198 5.31 16.75 4.23
N VAL A 199 5.93 17.92 4.43
CA VAL A 199 6.05 18.57 5.75
C VAL A 199 4.67 19.05 6.22
N GLU A 200 3.88 19.60 5.32
CA GLU A 200 2.57 20.19 5.60
C GLU A 200 1.41 19.21 5.36
N LYS A 201 1.11 18.36 6.36
CA LYS A 201 0.01 17.35 6.27
C LYS A 201 -1.37 17.91 5.88
N LYS A 202 -1.63 19.22 6.07
CA LYS A 202 -2.91 19.85 5.74
C LYS A 202 -3.06 20.20 4.26
N LYS A 203 -1.96 20.33 3.52
CA LYS A 203 -1.97 20.70 2.09
C LYS A 203 -2.09 19.48 1.16
N GLY A 204 -1.92 18.27 1.68
CA GLY A 204 -1.78 17.06 0.88
C GLY A 204 -0.34 16.85 0.42
N HIS A 205 -0.08 15.78 -0.33
CA HIS A 205 1.22 15.60 -0.97
C HIS A 205 1.34 16.53 -2.19
N ASP A 206 2.58 16.75 -2.59
CA ASP A 206 2.92 17.43 -3.83
C ASP A 206 3.62 16.40 -4.73
N CYS A 207 2.90 15.96 -5.75
CA CYS A 207 3.35 14.98 -6.73
C CYS A 207 4.71 15.32 -7.36
N VAL A 208 5.05 16.61 -7.57
CA VAL A 208 6.36 17.00 -8.11
C VAL A 208 7.44 16.90 -7.03
N GLU A 209 7.14 17.31 -5.79
CA GLU A 209 8.03 17.11 -4.64
C GLU A 209 8.35 15.62 -4.45
N ASP A 210 7.34 14.76 -4.47
CA ASP A 210 7.48 13.33 -4.27
C ASP A 210 8.26 12.66 -5.41
N THR A 211 8.03 13.08 -6.67
CA THR A 211 8.80 12.62 -7.84
C THR A 211 10.28 13.01 -7.72
N LEU A 212 10.56 14.27 -7.34
CA LEU A 212 11.94 14.75 -7.17
C LEU A 212 12.64 14.07 -5.98
N ALA A 213 11.94 13.86 -4.87
CA ALA A 213 12.48 13.14 -3.72
C ALA A 213 12.83 11.69 -4.07
N THR A 214 11.96 11.03 -4.82
CA THR A 214 12.19 9.68 -5.35
C THR A 214 13.43 9.63 -6.22
N ARG A 215 13.60 10.61 -7.13
CA ARG A 215 14.80 10.79 -7.94
C ARG A 215 16.05 10.95 -7.06
N GLU A 216 16.02 11.83 -6.06
CA GLU A 216 17.15 12.08 -5.17
C GLU A 216 17.54 10.84 -4.35
N ILE A 217 16.57 10.07 -3.85
CA ILE A 217 16.84 8.81 -3.15
C ILE A 217 17.54 7.81 -4.10
N ALA A 218 17.04 7.66 -5.33
CA ALA A 218 17.64 6.73 -6.28
C ALA A 218 19.09 7.10 -6.63
N LEU A 219 19.35 8.39 -6.86
CA LEU A 219 20.71 8.91 -7.11
C LEU A 219 21.61 8.78 -5.88
N TRP A 220 21.08 9.04 -4.68
CA TRP A 220 21.82 8.90 -3.44
C TRP A 220 22.25 7.44 -3.23
N CYS A 221 21.34 6.48 -3.40
CA CYS A 221 21.62 5.05 -3.28
C CYS A 221 22.68 4.57 -4.30
N LEU A 222 22.75 5.19 -5.48
CA LEU A 222 23.75 4.86 -6.51
C LEU A 222 25.13 5.42 -6.17
N ASN A 223 25.20 6.61 -5.57
CA ASN A 223 26.47 7.30 -5.32
C ASN A 223 27.07 7.04 -3.93
N HIS A 224 26.27 6.54 -2.97
CA HIS A 224 26.66 6.37 -1.55
C HIS A 224 26.50 4.91 -1.10
N HIS A 225 27.11 3.98 -1.84
CA HIS A 225 27.01 2.55 -1.56
C HIS A 225 27.45 2.14 -0.13
N PRO A 226 28.57 2.64 0.41
CA PRO A 226 28.97 2.35 1.80
C PRO A 226 27.95 2.85 2.82
N GLU A 227 27.47 4.09 2.68
CA GLU A 227 26.53 4.73 3.60
C GLU A 227 25.16 4.04 3.55
N LEU A 228 24.75 3.57 2.37
CA LEU A 228 23.55 2.74 2.21
C LEU A 228 23.70 1.40 2.97
N ALA A 229 24.87 0.76 2.91
CA ALA A 229 25.12 -0.48 3.64
C ALA A 229 25.14 -0.27 5.17
N GLU A 230 25.70 0.84 5.63
CA GLU A 230 25.64 1.23 7.04
C GLU A 230 24.21 1.53 7.48
N TRP A 231 23.45 2.30 6.70
CA TRP A 231 22.04 2.56 6.94
C TRP A 231 21.25 1.25 7.04
N ALA A 232 21.49 0.32 6.12
CA ALA A 232 20.82 -0.97 6.11
C ALA A 232 21.13 -1.78 7.37
N THR A 233 22.40 -1.79 7.81
CA THR A 233 22.80 -2.42 9.07
C THR A 233 22.07 -1.82 10.27
N ARG A 234 21.98 -0.48 10.34
CA ARG A 234 21.20 0.20 11.41
C ARG A 234 19.73 -0.20 11.39
N MET A 235 19.13 -0.30 10.20
CA MET A 235 17.74 -0.73 10.05
C MET A 235 17.50 -2.17 10.49
N ARG A 236 18.43 -3.10 10.21
CA ARG A 236 18.34 -4.49 10.72
C ARG A 236 18.31 -4.52 12.25
N VAL A 237 19.20 -3.76 12.89
CA VAL A 237 19.25 -3.66 14.36
C VAL A 237 17.96 -3.07 14.91
N GLU A 238 17.43 -2.00 14.30
CA GLU A 238 16.14 -1.41 14.72
C GLU A 238 14.98 -2.41 14.61
N LEU A 239 14.92 -3.17 13.52
CA LEU A 239 13.90 -4.19 13.30
C LEU A 239 13.98 -5.30 14.34
N GLU A 240 15.17 -5.78 14.66
CA GLU A 240 15.38 -6.80 15.69
C GLU A 240 14.99 -6.28 17.08
N ASN A 241 15.39 -5.06 17.43
CA ASN A 241 14.98 -4.43 18.69
C ASN A 241 13.46 -4.32 18.81
N LYS A 242 12.78 -3.90 17.74
CA LYS A 242 11.31 -3.86 17.69
C LYS A 242 10.67 -5.23 17.80
N ARG A 243 11.30 -6.27 17.27
CA ARG A 243 10.83 -7.66 17.40
C ARG A 243 10.94 -8.13 18.85
N VAL A 244 12.11 -7.98 19.48
CA VAL A 244 12.34 -8.34 20.88
C VAL A 244 11.36 -7.62 21.80
N GLU A 245 11.11 -6.33 21.57
CA GLU A 245 10.15 -5.54 22.36
C GLU A 245 8.70 -6.08 22.23
N ARG A 246 8.28 -6.45 21.03
CA ARG A 246 6.96 -7.07 20.79
C ARG A 246 6.84 -8.42 21.47
N GLU A 247 7.89 -9.22 21.47
CA GLU A 247 7.92 -10.54 22.14
C GLU A 247 7.83 -10.39 23.66
N LYS A 248 8.58 -9.46 24.25
CA LYS A 248 8.47 -9.11 25.68
C LYS A 248 7.07 -8.66 26.06
N LYS A 249 6.48 -7.75 25.29
CA LYS A 249 5.12 -7.27 25.52
C LYS A 249 4.08 -8.39 25.48
N LYS A 250 4.20 -9.30 24.49
CA LYS A 250 3.31 -10.49 24.40
C LYS A 250 3.44 -11.41 25.60
N GLU A 251 4.65 -11.60 26.11
CA GLU A 251 4.89 -12.41 27.31
C GLU A 251 4.30 -11.76 28.56
N GLU A 252 4.46 -10.44 28.72
CA GLU A 252 3.84 -9.70 29.83
C GLU A 252 2.31 -9.75 29.76
N ASP A 253 1.73 -9.59 28.58
CA ASP A 253 0.29 -9.68 28.37
C ASP A 253 -0.22 -11.09 28.67
N ARG A 254 0.51 -12.15 28.25
CA ARG A 254 0.17 -13.55 28.57
C ARG A 254 0.18 -13.80 30.08
N LYS A 255 1.22 -13.38 30.79
CA LYS A 255 1.32 -13.52 32.26
C LYS A 255 0.20 -12.78 32.99
N LYS A 256 -0.22 -11.60 32.51
CA LYS A 256 -1.36 -10.87 33.07
C LYS A 256 -2.68 -11.61 32.87
N THR A 257 -2.90 -12.20 31.69
CA THR A 257 -4.09 -13.01 31.42
C THR A 257 -4.11 -14.28 32.27
N GLU A 258 -2.97 -14.95 32.43
CA GLU A 258 -2.84 -16.13 33.30
C GLU A 258 -3.15 -15.77 34.77
N ALA A 259 -2.56 -14.70 35.30
CA ALA A 259 -2.81 -14.23 36.67
C ALA A 259 -4.27 -13.78 36.91
N GLN A 260 -4.98 -13.31 35.88
CA GLN A 260 -6.40 -12.94 35.98
C GLN A 260 -7.34 -14.15 35.91
N ASN A 261 -6.89 -15.26 35.31
CA ASN A 261 -7.66 -16.50 35.19
C ASN A 261 -7.38 -17.51 36.31
N GLU A 262 -6.39 -17.25 37.18
CA GLU A 262 -6.20 -18.01 38.41
C GLU A 262 -7.35 -17.72 39.39
N VAL A 263 -8.32 -18.63 39.47
CA VAL A 263 -9.35 -18.63 40.51
C VAL A 263 -8.66 -18.80 41.87
N PRO A 264 -8.96 -17.96 42.89
CA PRO A 264 -8.34 -18.11 44.20
C PRO A 264 -8.63 -19.51 44.77
N ALA A 265 -7.57 -20.28 45.05
CA ALA A 265 -7.67 -21.51 45.80
C ALA A 265 -8.11 -21.19 47.24
N GLY A 266 -9.42 -21.10 47.48
CA GLY A 266 -9.94 -20.73 48.80
C GLY A 266 -11.45 -20.60 48.97
N GLN A 267 -12.27 -20.64 47.93
CA GLN A 267 -13.73 -20.72 48.11
C GLN A 267 -14.20 -22.13 47.76
N GLY A 268 -14.38 -22.95 48.80
CA GLY A 268 -15.05 -24.23 48.68
C GLY A 268 -16.44 -24.05 48.07
N TRP A 269 -16.89 -25.04 47.30
CA TRP A 269 -18.28 -25.13 46.86
C TRP A 269 -19.21 -24.85 48.05
N PRO A 270 -20.22 -23.97 47.93
CA PRO A 270 -21.14 -23.74 49.02
C PRO A 270 -21.76 -25.07 49.43
N GLN A 271 -21.55 -25.48 50.69
CA GLN A 271 -22.25 -26.64 51.23
C GLN A 271 -23.73 -26.31 51.25
N ILE A 272 -24.48 -26.94 50.36
CA ILE A 272 -25.94 -26.94 50.43
C ILE A 272 -26.31 -27.65 51.74
N PRO A 273 -27.04 -27.01 52.67
CA PRO A 273 -27.46 -27.69 53.89
C PRO A 273 -28.39 -28.85 53.52
N LEU A 274 -28.08 -30.05 54.01
CA LEU A 274 -29.03 -31.16 53.97
C LEU A 274 -30.28 -30.77 54.76
N PRO A 275 -31.49 -30.95 54.21
CA PRO A 275 -32.71 -30.63 54.94
C PRO A 275 -32.84 -31.52 56.18
N PRO A 276 -33.41 -31.00 57.30
CA PRO A 276 -33.56 -31.76 58.52
C PRO A 276 -34.48 -32.97 58.31
N LEU A 277 -34.03 -34.12 58.81
CA LEU A 277 -34.80 -35.36 58.91
C LEU A 277 -36.02 -35.14 59.81
N GLY A 278 -37.18 -34.98 59.19
CA GLY A 278 -38.46 -35.02 59.90
C GLY A 278 -39.50 -34.11 59.26
N PHE A 279 -40.22 -34.61 58.27
CA PHE A 279 -41.67 -34.41 58.22
C PHE A 279 -42.33 -35.53 57.39
N GLU A 280 -43.50 -35.90 57.85
CA GLU A 280 -44.18 -37.18 57.69
C GLU A 280 -44.61 -37.53 56.25
N LEU A 281 -44.54 -38.82 55.95
CA LEU A 281 -45.26 -39.46 54.86
C LEU A 281 -46.77 -39.30 55.08
N SER A 282 -47.42 -38.47 54.26
CA SER A 282 -48.86 -38.58 54.03
C SER A 282 -49.12 -38.83 52.54
N GLN A 283 -50.08 -39.71 52.32
CA GLN A 283 -50.37 -40.41 51.08
C GLN A 283 -51.10 -39.54 50.05
N GLY A 284 -50.95 -39.91 48.78
CA GLY A 284 -51.82 -39.48 47.67
C GLY A 284 -51.13 -38.44 46.78
N THR A 285 -51.14 -38.52 45.46
CA THR A 285 -51.84 -39.38 44.50
C THR A 285 -50.99 -39.34 43.22
N SER A 286 -51.00 -40.44 42.48
CA SER A 286 -50.56 -40.50 41.09
C SER A 286 -51.21 -39.37 40.30
N ASP A 287 -50.43 -38.59 39.53
CA ASP A 287 -50.81 -38.18 38.19
C ASP A 287 -49.68 -37.47 37.41
N ASN A 288 -49.50 -37.98 36.20
CA ASN A 288 -48.98 -37.34 34.99
C ASN A 288 -47.49 -36.96 34.85
N LEU A 289 -46.78 -37.91 34.26
CA LEU A 289 -45.85 -37.71 33.13
C LEU A 289 -46.44 -36.80 32.04
N ASN A 290 -45.66 -35.80 31.63
CA ASN A 290 -45.56 -35.12 30.32
C ASN A 290 -44.97 -33.73 30.62
N GLN A 291 -43.97 -33.17 29.93
CA GLN A 291 -43.58 -33.30 28.54
C GLN A 291 -42.15 -32.74 28.42
N LEU A 292 -41.32 -33.42 27.65
CA LEU A 292 -40.15 -32.85 26.99
C LEU A 292 -40.65 -31.92 25.87
N ASP A 293 -40.15 -30.68 25.78
CA ASP A 293 -39.56 -30.15 24.55
C ASP A 293 -39.03 -28.72 24.69
N ALA A 294 -37.89 -28.48 24.05
CA ALA A 294 -37.57 -27.33 23.18
C ALA A 294 -36.12 -26.82 23.36
N SER A 295 -35.22 -27.42 22.57
CA SER A 295 -34.25 -26.78 21.67
C SER A 295 -33.65 -25.40 22.03
N TYR A 296 -32.32 -25.37 22.13
CA TYR A 296 -31.43 -24.49 21.36
C TYR A 296 -30.11 -25.22 21.08
#